data_AF-A0A0Q5TFR0-F1
#
_entry.id   AF-A0A0Q5TFR0-F1
#
_cell.length_a   1.000
_cell.length_b   1.000
_cell.length_c   1.000
_cell.angle_alpha   90.00
_cell.angle_beta   90.00
_cell.angle_gamma   90.00
#
_symmetry.space_group_name_H-M   'P 1'
#
loop_
_entity.id
_entity.type
_entity.pdbx_description
1 polymer ?
#
loop_
_entity_poly.entity_id
_entity_poly.type
_entity_poly.pdbx_seq_one_letter_code
_entity_poly.pdbx_strand_id
1 'polypeptide(L)'
;MTKLLLALSFLCLSLPSSVNKLAFKKNPVPVAIDLFEKPEDIKLSWLGDLQSDNTDRHITNLPMFIYRDGQSTYAKIICVPKSLPKWNEKFKGKNAKEKASINKTLALGIINHSFGEKTFSIYAFLQQDNKKGILVDKNNNVTTFPATIFIYRNNGTKWTQLAQKIVASSKAYQKLQYSIALASAAM
;
A
#
# COMPACT_ATOMS: atom_id res chain seq x y z
N MET A 1 -30.75 -46.60 62.53
CA MET A 1 -30.33 -47.09 61.20
C MET A 1 -30.76 -46.07 60.16
N THR A 2 -29.81 -45.24 59.76
CA THR A 2 -29.98 -43.97 59.03
C THR A 2 -30.06 -44.25 57.53
N LYS A 3 -31.13 -43.81 56.86
CA LYS A 3 -31.25 -43.88 55.39
C LYS A 3 -30.45 -42.74 54.76
N LEU A 4 -29.43 -43.12 54.01
CA LEU A 4 -28.51 -42.25 53.27
C LEU A 4 -29.21 -41.75 51.98
N LEU A 5 -29.42 -40.43 51.86
CA LEU A 5 -29.74 -39.77 50.59
C LEU A 5 -28.44 -39.65 49.78
N LEU A 6 -28.38 -40.28 48.59
CA LEU A 6 -27.38 -39.94 47.57
C LEU A 6 -27.98 -38.86 46.66
N ALA A 7 -27.59 -37.61 46.88
CA ALA A 7 -27.79 -36.54 45.91
C ALA A 7 -26.62 -36.58 44.92
N LEU A 8 -26.90 -36.97 43.67
CA LEU A 8 -25.93 -36.94 42.57
C LEU A 8 -25.80 -35.50 42.08
N SER A 9 -24.87 -34.73 42.64
CA SER A 9 -24.55 -33.39 42.16
C SER A 9 -23.72 -33.48 40.88
N PHE A 10 -24.34 -33.15 39.75
CA PHE A 10 -23.66 -32.85 38.48
C PHE A 10 -22.76 -31.62 38.67
N LEU A 11 -21.46 -31.84 38.84
CA LEU A 11 -20.45 -30.78 38.75
C LEU A 11 -19.99 -30.69 37.29
N CYS A 12 -20.76 -29.96 36.46
CA CYS A 12 -20.25 -29.50 35.17
C CYS A 12 -19.12 -28.50 35.42
N LEU A 13 -17.86 -28.97 35.42
CA LEU A 13 -16.69 -28.13 35.21
C LEU A 13 -16.76 -27.59 33.79
N SER A 14 -17.45 -26.45 33.61
CA SER A 14 -17.27 -25.60 32.44
C SER A 14 -15.86 -25.02 32.53
N LEU A 15 -14.91 -25.65 31.84
CA LEU A 15 -13.63 -25.04 31.52
C LEU A 15 -13.91 -23.68 30.87
N PRO A 16 -13.38 -22.56 31.37
CA PRO A 16 -13.42 -21.34 30.60
C PRO A 16 -12.65 -21.62 29.32
N SER A 17 -13.34 -21.56 28.20
CA SER A 17 -12.76 -21.52 26.87
C SER A 17 -11.93 -20.24 26.79
N SER A 18 -10.68 -20.29 27.25
CA SER A 18 -9.68 -19.31 26.90
C SER A 18 -9.35 -19.55 25.43
N VAL A 19 -10.26 -19.12 24.55
CA VAL A 19 -9.83 -18.61 23.27
C VAL A 19 -8.86 -17.51 23.63
N ASN A 20 -7.57 -17.84 23.58
CA ASN A 20 -6.52 -16.85 23.47
C ASN A 20 -6.80 -16.11 22.16
N LYS A 21 -7.72 -15.14 22.25
CA LYS A 21 -7.68 -13.93 21.43
C LYS A 21 -6.33 -13.34 21.79
N LEU A 22 -5.31 -13.75 21.06
CA LEU A 22 -4.11 -12.95 20.88
C LEU A 22 -4.65 -11.58 20.46
N ALA A 23 -4.75 -10.69 21.44
CA ALA A 23 -5.02 -9.30 21.22
C ALA A 23 -3.88 -8.83 20.32
N PHE A 24 -4.18 -8.66 19.02
CA PHE A 24 -3.28 -8.02 18.08
C PHE A 24 -3.19 -6.55 18.48
N LYS A 25 -2.32 -6.29 19.47
CA LYS A 25 -1.94 -4.95 19.89
C LYS A 25 -0.74 -4.53 19.04
N LYS A 26 -1.03 -4.07 17.83
CA LYS A 26 -0.26 -3.03 17.15
C LYS A 26 -1.23 -2.40 16.17
N ASN A 27 -1.75 -1.24 16.54
CA ASN A 27 -2.43 -0.36 15.59
C ASN A 27 -1.51 -0.25 14.36
N PRO A 28 -2.03 -0.41 13.13
CA PRO A 28 -1.27 -0.01 11.96
C PRO A 28 -0.86 1.44 12.20
N VAL A 29 0.39 1.75 11.86
CA VAL A 29 1.02 3.06 12.10
C VAL A 29 -0.04 4.16 11.99
N PRO A 30 -0.33 4.95 13.04
CA PRO A 30 -1.08 6.17 12.84
C PRO A 30 -0.15 7.06 12.00
N VAL A 31 -0.29 7.03 10.67
CA VAL A 31 0.62 7.75 9.78
C VAL A 31 0.23 9.23 9.81
N ALA A 32 0.49 9.86 10.97
CA ALA A 32 0.57 11.31 11.13
C ALA A 32 1.86 11.88 10.49
N ILE A 33 2.72 10.99 9.98
CA ILE A 33 4.01 11.28 9.35
C ILE A 33 3.80 11.39 7.85
N ASP A 34 4.36 12.41 7.23
CA ASP A 34 4.36 12.49 5.78
C ASP A 34 5.40 11.53 5.19
N LEU A 35 4.99 10.59 4.32
CA LEU A 35 5.91 9.66 3.65
C LEU A 35 6.94 10.37 2.76
N PHE A 36 6.75 11.66 2.45
CA PHE A 36 7.73 12.49 1.75
C PHE A 36 8.54 13.42 2.67
N GLU A 37 8.30 13.41 3.98
CA GLU A 37 8.99 14.27 4.96
C GLU A 37 10.51 14.06 4.94
N LYS A 38 10.94 12.82 4.71
CA LYS A 38 12.34 12.41 4.62
C LYS A 38 12.65 11.89 3.22
N PRO A 39 13.06 12.76 2.28
CA PRO A 39 13.37 12.37 0.91
C PRO A 39 14.41 11.24 0.81
N GLU A 40 15.30 11.12 1.79
CA GLU A 40 16.29 10.04 1.90
C GLU A 40 15.66 8.64 2.03
N ASP A 41 14.42 8.54 2.49
CA ASP A 41 13.67 7.28 2.58
C ASP A 41 13.03 6.90 1.24
N ILE A 42 13.00 7.81 0.26
CA ILE A 42 12.57 7.53 -1.11
C ILE A 42 13.73 6.91 -1.88
N LYS A 43 13.74 5.57 -1.94
CA LYS A 43 14.84 4.81 -2.54
C LYS A 43 14.83 4.82 -4.06
N LEU A 44 13.66 4.96 -4.67
CA LEU A 44 13.49 4.95 -6.12
C LEU A 44 12.34 5.82 -6.57
N SER A 45 12.46 6.40 -7.77
CA SER A 45 11.37 7.01 -8.52
C SER A 45 11.46 6.67 -10.00
N TRP A 46 10.32 6.38 -10.64
CA TRP A 46 10.26 6.08 -12.07
C TRP A 46 8.88 6.37 -12.65
N LEU A 47 8.80 6.40 -13.98
CA LEU A 47 7.53 6.39 -14.71
C LEU A 47 7.12 4.94 -14.93
N GLY A 48 6.12 4.49 -14.18
CA GLY A 48 5.66 3.11 -14.17
C GLY A 48 4.37 2.89 -14.96
N ASP A 49 4.10 1.61 -15.20
CA ASP A 49 2.91 1.12 -15.87
C ASP A 49 2.12 0.21 -14.93
N LEU A 50 0.79 0.33 -14.97
CA LEU A 50 -0.15 -0.59 -14.32
C LEU A 50 -1.00 -1.27 -15.38
N GLN A 51 -1.04 -2.59 -15.36
CA GLN A 51 -1.80 -3.39 -16.33
C GLN A 51 -3.01 -4.05 -15.65
N SER A 52 -4.10 -4.17 -16.41
CA SER A 52 -5.27 -4.96 -16.04
C SER A 52 -5.00 -6.46 -16.20
N ASP A 53 -5.50 -7.29 -15.29
CA ASP A 53 -5.33 -8.75 -15.32
C ASP A 53 -5.90 -9.44 -16.58
N ASN A 54 -6.91 -8.83 -17.22
CA ASN A 54 -7.78 -9.49 -18.20
C ASN A 54 -7.88 -8.75 -19.54
N THR A 55 -7.10 -7.68 -19.73
CA THR A 55 -7.13 -6.85 -20.95
C THR A 55 -5.76 -6.26 -21.20
N ASP A 56 -5.41 -5.98 -22.46
CA ASP A 56 -4.22 -5.18 -22.83
C ASP A 56 -4.37 -3.68 -22.49
N ARG A 57 -5.10 -3.35 -21.42
CA ARG A 57 -5.27 -1.99 -20.92
C ARG A 57 -4.17 -1.68 -19.93
N HIS A 58 -3.46 -0.60 -20.21
CA HIS A 58 -2.40 -0.07 -19.36
C HIS A 58 -2.72 1.35 -18.93
N ILE A 59 -2.36 1.68 -17.69
CA ILE A 59 -2.16 3.05 -17.25
C ILE A 59 -0.65 3.28 -17.22
N THR A 60 -0.15 4.12 -18.10
CA THR A 60 1.29 4.29 -18.32
C THR A 60 1.80 5.65 -17.88
N ASN A 61 3.12 5.78 -17.80
CA ASN A 61 3.81 7.02 -17.42
C ASN A 61 3.39 7.57 -16.05
N LEU A 62 3.03 6.71 -15.09
CA LEU A 62 2.66 7.14 -13.74
C LEU A 62 3.93 7.41 -12.93
N PRO A 63 4.10 8.57 -12.28
CA PRO A 63 5.14 8.73 -11.28
C PRO A 63 4.92 7.72 -10.14
N MET A 64 5.91 6.87 -9.90
CA MET A 64 5.89 5.87 -8.86
C MET A 64 7.15 5.99 -8.00
N PHE A 65 7.01 5.66 -6.71
CA PHE A 65 8.11 5.71 -5.75
C PHE A 65 8.16 4.45 -4.90
N ILE A 66 9.36 4.11 -4.44
CA ILE A 66 9.57 3.17 -3.33
C ILE A 66 10.02 3.95 -2.10
N TYR A 67 9.23 3.87 -1.04
CA TYR A 67 9.58 4.38 0.28
C TYR A 67 10.06 3.25 1.19
N ARG A 68 11.17 3.49 1.91
CA ARG A 68 11.68 2.62 2.99
C ARG A 68 12.38 3.43 4.08
N ASP A 69 11.94 3.21 5.32
CA ASP A 69 12.47 3.85 6.54
C ASP A 69 13.66 3.08 7.18
N GLY A 70 14.13 2.01 6.53
CA GLY A 70 15.21 1.16 7.02
C GLY A 70 14.85 0.27 8.23
N GLN A 71 13.66 0.42 8.82
CA GLN A 71 13.26 -0.25 10.06
C GLN A 71 12.38 -1.47 9.82
N SER A 72 11.47 -1.43 8.84
CA SER A 72 10.68 -2.56 8.30
C SER A 72 9.52 -2.10 7.41
N THR A 73 9.47 -0.81 7.04
CA THR A 73 8.36 -0.28 6.26
C THR A 73 8.71 -0.27 4.79
N TYR A 74 7.81 -0.81 3.97
CA TYR A 74 7.85 -0.66 2.52
C TYR A 74 6.55 -0.03 2.07
N ALA A 75 6.62 1.01 1.25
CA ALA A 75 5.46 1.46 0.50
C ALA A 75 5.81 1.65 -0.97
N LYS A 76 4.93 1.13 -1.83
CA LYS A 76 4.88 1.59 -3.22
C LYS A 76 3.93 2.77 -3.27
N ILE A 77 4.43 3.92 -3.69
CA ILE A 77 3.63 5.13 -3.86
C ILE A 77 3.31 5.29 -5.35
N ILE A 78 2.06 5.56 -5.68
CA ILE A 78 1.55 5.72 -7.03
C ILE A 78 0.85 7.07 -7.13
N CYS A 79 1.33 7.92 -8.03
CA CYS A 79 0.75 9.24 -8.29
C CYS A 79 -0.08 9.18 -9.56
N VAL A 80 -1.40 9.22 -9.42
CA VAL A 80 -2.33 9.08 -10.53
C VAL A 80 -2.74 10.48 -11.02
N PRO A 81 -2.43 10.86 -12.28
CA PRO A 81 -2.85 12.14 -12.83
C PRO A 81 -4.37 12.25 -12.87
N LYS A 82 -4.90 13.45 -12.61
CA LYS A 82 -6.35 13.72 -12.69
C LYS A 82 -6.96 13.49 -14.09
N SER A 83 -6.14 13.49 -15.14
CA SER A 83 -6.59 13.23 -16.51
C SER A 83 -5.54 12.42 -17.27
N LEU A 84 -5.73 11.10 -17.36
CA LEU A 84 -4.82 10.19 -18.07
C LEU A 84 -4.61 10.54 -19.56
N PRO A 85 -5.64 10.92 -20.36
CA PRO A 85 -5.43 11.25 -21.77
C PRO A 85 -4.51 12.48 -21.94
N LYS A 86 -4.83 13.59 -21.27
CA LYS A 86 -3.99 14.81 -21.28
C LYS A 86 -2.60 14.55 -20.72
N TRP A 87 -2.48 13.63 -19.75
CA TRP A 87 -1.20 13.26 -19.17
C TRP A 87 -0.32 12.54 -20.19
N ASN A 88 -0.86 11.52 -20.86
CA ASN A 88 -0.11 10.72 -21.82
C ASN A 88 0.32 11.49 -23.06
N GLU A 89 -0.46 12.50 -23.48
CA GLU A 89 -0.04 13.42 -24.56
C GLU A 89 1.29 14.12 -24.25
N LYS A 90 1.62 14.40 -22.98
CA LYS A 90 2.91 15.00 -22.59
C LYS A 90 4.12 14.13 -22.90
N PHE A 91 3.91 12.82 -23.05
CA PHE A 91 4.97 11.84 -23.29
C PHE A 91 5.00 11.34 -24.73
N LYS A 92 4.07 11.80 -25.58
CA LYS A 92 4.03 11.43 -26.98
C LYS A 92 5.27 11.94 -27.71
N GLY A 93 5.93 11.05 -28.45
CA GLY A 93 7.18 11.36 -29.16
C GLY A 93 8.42 11.52 -28.26
N LYS A 94 8.30 11.32 -26.94
CA LYS A 94 9.43 11.45 -26.01
C LYS A 94 10.28 10.18 -25.96
N ASN A 95 11.59 10.34 -26.13
CA ASN A 95 12.55 9.26 -25.96
C ASN A 95 12.85 8.99 -24.48
N ALA A 96 13.59 7.92 -24.19
CA ALA A 96 13.89 7.50 -22.82
C ALA A 96 14.63 8.57 -21.99
N LYS A 97 15.55 9.34 -22.59
CA LYS A 97 16.30 10.40 -21.89
C LYS A 97 15.39 11.56 -21.53
N GLU A 98 14.52 11.97 -22.44
CA GLU A 98 13.51 13.01 -22.18
C GLU A 98 12.54 12.57 -21.08
N LYS A 99 12.05 11.33 -21.13
CA LYS A 99 11.18 10.76 -20.08
C LYS A 99 11.87 10.71 -18.72
N ALA A 100 13.14 10.35 -18.67
CA ALA A 100 13.93 10.36 -17.43
C ALA A 100 14.10 11.78 -16.86
N SER A 101 14.34 12.78 -17.72
CA SER A 101 14.40 14.18 -17.31
C SER A 101 13.07 14.67 -16.75
N ILE A 102 11.95 14.37 -17.42
CA ILE A 102 10.60 14.68 -16.93
C ILE A 102 10.34 14.00 -15.59
N ASN A 103 10.68 12.71 -15.45
CA ASN A 103 10.52 11.97 -14.20
C ASN A 103 11.27 12.62 -13.05
N LYS A 104 12.51 13.10 -13.27
CA LYS A 104 13.29 13.78 -12.23
C LYS A 104 12.59 15.04 -11.72
N THR A 105 12.06 15.86 -12.64
CA THR A 105 11.31 17.08 -12.27
C THR A 105 10.02 16.74 -11.53
N LEU A 106 9.29 15.73 -11.99
CA LEU A 106 8.06 15.29 -11.32
C LEU A 106 8.36 14.74 -9.93
N ALA A 107 9.37 13.89 -9.79
CA ALA A 107 9.80 13.32 -8.52
C ALA A 107 10.12 14.42 -7.49
N LEU A 108 10.96 15.39 -7.88
CA LEU A 108 11.31 16.51 -7.01
C LEU A 108 10.07 17.34 -6.61
N GLY A 109 9.22 17.66 -7.57
CA GLY A 109 8.04 18.48 -7.30
C GLY A 109 6.98 17.74 -6.46
N ILE A 110 6.83 16.42 -6.62
CA ILE A 110 5.91 15.62 -5.81
C ILE A 110 6.43 15.50 -4.37
N ILE A 111 7.71 15.14 -4.20
CA ILE A 111 8.33 15.01 -2.87
C ILE A 111 8.28 16.34 -2.11
N ASN A 112 8.52 17.46 -2.80
CA ASN A 112 8.46 18.80 -2.20
C ASN A 112 7.05 19.40 -2.16
N HIS A 113 6.00 18.60 -2.36
CA HIS A 113 4.59 19.05 -2.37
C HIS A 113 4.23 20.16 -3.35
N SER A 114 5.13 20.47 -4.29
CA SER A 114 4.91 21.46 -5.35
C SER A 114 3.91 20.95 -6.40
N PHE A 115 3.85 19.63 -6.58
CA PHE A 115 2.81 18.93 -7.35
C PHE A 115 1.91 18.12 -6.40
N GLY A 116 0.93 18.80 -5.81
CA GLY A 116 -0.03 18.18 -4.88
C GLY A 116 -1.33 17.67 -5.54
N GLU A 117 -2.39 17.64 -4.73
CA GLU A 117 -3.70 17.03 -5.06
C GLU A 117 -4.38 17.57 -6.32
N LYS A 118 -4.07 18.81 -6.71
CA LYS A 118 -4.61 19.42 -7.94
C LYS A 118 -4.12 18.70 -9.20
N THR A 119 -2.95 18.09 -9.14
CA THR A 119 -2.32 17.43 -10.30
C THR A 119 -2.46 15.91 -10.20
N PHE A 120 -2.29 15.36 -9.00
CA PHE A 120 -2.26 13.92 -8.77
C PHE A 120 -3.17 13.50 -7.62
N SER A 121 -3.86 12.38 -7.77
CA SER A 121 -4.32 11.56 -6.65
C SER A 121 -3.18 10.63 -6.25
N ILE A 122 -2.62 10.82 -5.05
CA ILE A 122 -1.42 10.09 -4.62
C ILE A 122 -1.80 9.01 -3.59
N TYR A 123 -1.37 7.79 -3.85
CA TYR A 123 -1.69 6.63 -3.02
C TYR A 123 -0.43 5.90 -2.56
N ALA A 124 -0.42 5.42 -1.31
CA ALA A 124 0.63 4.56 -0.79
C ALA A 124 0.06 3.19 -0.46
N PHE A 125 0.73 2.16 -0.95
CA PHE A 125 0.45 0.76 -0.67
C PHE A 125 1.51 0.28 0.31
N LEU A 126 1.22 0.50 1.59
CA LEU A 126 2.13 0.24 2.69
C LEU A 126 2.00 -1.21 3.13
N GLN A 127 3.13 -1.91 3.13
CA GLN A 127 3.27 -3.22 3.72
C GLN A 127 4.08 -3.06 5.00
N GLN A 128 3.55 -3.61 6.09
CA GLN A 128 4.25 -3.68 7.36
C GLN A 128 4.61 -5.15 7.61
N ASP A 129 5.89 -5.41 7.89
CA ASP A 129 6.33 -6.75 8.24
C ASP A 129 5.78 -7.16 9.61
N ASN A 130 5.30 -8.40 9.68
CA ASN A 130 4.79 -8.97 10.91
C ASN A 130 5.76 -9.96 11.57
N LYS A 131 6.90 -10.36 10.96
CA LYS A 131 7.94 -11.20 11.62
C LYS A 131 9.20 -11.62 10.81
N LYS A 132 9.37 -11.33 9.50
CA LYS A 132 10.44 -11.97 8.67
C LYS A 132 11.20 -11.08 7.68
N GLY A 133 11.07 -9.77 7.78
CA GLY A 133 11.55 -8.80 6.80
C GLY A 133 10.69 -8.78 5.54
N ILE A 134 10.53 -7.60 4.94
CA ILE A 134 9.92 -7.47 3.62
C ILE A 134 10.96 -7.88 2.59
N LEU A 135 10.80 -9.08 2.02
CA LEU A 135 11.61 -9.48 0.88
C LEU A 135 11.12 -8.73 -0.36
N VAL A 136 12.07 -8.10 -1.03
CA VAL A 136 11.89 -7.43 -2.32
C VAL A 136 12.80 -8.07 -3.36
N ASP A 137 12.33 -8.22 -4.60
CA ASP A 137 13.19 -8.69 -5.69
C ASP A 137 14.14 -7.57 -6.16
N LYS A 138 15.03 -7.93 -7.10
CA LYS A 138 15.92 -6.98 -7.79
C LYS A 138 15.18 -5.83 -8.51
N ASN A 139 13.88 -5.98 -8.74
CA ASN A 139 13.01 -4.98 -9.37
C ASN A 139 12.21 -4.18 -8.33
N ASN A 140 12.49 -4.37 -7.03
CA ASN A 140 11.80 -3.76 -5.89
C ASN A 140 10.31 -4.08 -5.77
N ASN A 141 9.88 -5.21 -6.34
CA ASN A 141 8.58 -5.77 -6.07
C ASN A 141 8.62 -6.54 -4.76
N VAL A 142 7.54 -6.48 -4.01
CA VAL A 142 7.30 -7.39 -2.88
C VAL A 142 7.34 -8.84 -3.39
N THR A 143 8.14 -9.69 -2.76
CA THR A 143 8.22 -11.12 -3.08
C THR A 143 7.55 -12.01 -2.03
N THR A 144 7.13 -11.43 -0.91
CA THR A 144 6.47 -12.16 0.18
C THR A 144 4.97 -11.96 0.13
N PHE A 145 4.26 -13.04 -0.24
CA PHE A 145 2.81 -13.14 -0.15
C PHE A 145 2.43 -14.41 0.62
N PRO A 146 1.30 -14.45 1.33
CA PRO A 146 0.32 -13.37 1.48
C PRO A 146 0.85 -12.18 2.29
N ALA A 147 0.42 -10.98 1.94
CA ALA A 147 0.82 -9.73 2.59
C ALA A 147 -0.39 -8.92 3.05
N THR A 148 -0.28 -8.27 4.21
CA THR A 148 -1.26 -7.24 4.61
C THR A 148 -0.82 -5.90 4.04
N ILE A 149 -1.67 -5.32 3.20
CA ILE A 149 -1.45 -4.04 2.54
C ILE A 149 -2.43 -3.02 3.12
N PHE A 150 -1.87 -1.93 3.63
CA PHE A 150 -2.60 -0.74 4.05
C PHE A 150 -2.54 0.27 2.92
N ILE A 151 -3.71 0.74 2.51
CA ILE A 151 -3.84 1.70 1.42
C ILE A 151 -4.10 3.06 2.03
N TYR A 152 -3.25 4.03 1.70
CA TYR A 152 -3.39 5.41 2.13
C TYR A 152 -3.57 6.33 0.93
N ARG A 153 -4.28 7.44 1.14
CA ARG A 153 -4.32 8.58 0.21
C ARG A 153 -3.62 9.76 0.85
N ASN A 154 -2.74 10.39 0.09
CA ASN A 154 -2.10 11.64 0.48
C ASN A 154 -3.04 12.81 0.17
N ASN A 155 -3.19 13.67 1.17
CA ASN A 155 -3.93 14.91 1.11
C ASN A 155 -2.95 16.10 1.35
N GLY A 156 -1.96 16.24 0.48
CA GLY A 156 -0.87 17.20 0.62
C GLY A 156 0.21 16.67 1.56
N THR A 157 0.18 17.07 2.83
CA THR A 157 1.17 16.62 3.83
C THR A 157 0.64 15.55 4.78
N LYS A 158 -0.62 15.12 4.61
CA LYS A 158 -1.26 14.13 5.49
C LYS A 158 -1.63 12.87 4.74
N TRP A 159 -1.47 11.72 5.36
CA TRP A 159 -1.86 10.42 4.78
C TRP A 159 -3.06 9.86 5.53
N THR A 160 -4.15 9.60 4.81
CA THR A 160 -5.38 9.02 5.37
C THR A 160 -5.53 7.58 4.92
N GLN A 161 -5.64 6.64 5.86
CA GLN A 161 -5.89 5.23 5.53
C GLN A 161 -7.27 5.09 4.90
N LEU A 162 -7.34 4.50 3.71
CA LEU A 162 -8.59 4.19 3.02
C LEU A 162 -9.04 2.75 3.29
N ALA A 163 -8.10 1.81 3.33
CA ALA A 163 -8.41 0.39 3.46
C ALA A 163 -7.23 -0.43 3.97
N GLN A 164 -7.53 -1.64 4.44
CA GLN A 164 -6.57 -2.70 4.73
C GLN A 164 -7.01 -3.95 3.97
N LYS A 165 -6.09 -4.61 3.26
CA LYS A 165 -6.37 -5.83 2.50
C LYS A 165 -5.26 -6.86 2.69
N ILE A 166 -5.66 -8.12 2.85
CA ILE A 166 -4.74 -9.25 2.68
C ILE A 166 -4.70 -9.57 1.19
N VAL A 167 -3.50 -9.60 0.63
CA VAL A 167 -3.25 -9.88 -0.78
C VAL A 167 -2.49 -11.20 -0.86
N ALA A 168 -3.01 -12.16 -1.62
CA ALA A 168 -2.49 -13.52 -1.66
C ALA A 168 -1.32 -13.74 -2.64
N SER A 169 -1.11 -12.82 -3.58
CA SER A 169 -0.09 -12.97 -4.63
C SER A 169 0.33 -11.64 -5.23
N SER A 170 1.47 -11.64 -5.93
CA SER A 170 1.96 -10.47 -6.68
C SER A 170 0.96 -10.01 -7.74
N LYS A 171 0.29 -10.95 -8.43
CA LYS A 171 -0.77 -10.63 -9.40
C LYS A 171 -1.94 -9.91 -8.72
N ALA A 172 -2.41 -10.42 -7.57
CA ALA A 172 -3.48 -9.76 -6.82
C ALA A 172 -3.06 -8.36 -6.32
N TYR A 173 -1.77 -8.15 -6.03
CA TYR A 173 -1.24 -6.84 -5.63
C TYR A 173 -1.22 -5.85 -6.80
N GLN A 174 -0.79 -6.29 -7.99
CA GLN A 174 -0.83 -5.47 -9.21
C GLN A 174 -2.27 -5.11 -9.58
N LYS A 175 -3.20 -6.07 -9.51
CA LYS A 175 -4.64 -5.84 -9.72
C LYS A 175 -5.18 -4.77 -8.79
N LEU A 176 -4.81 -4.84 -7.50
CA LEU A 176 -5.24 -3.89 -6.49
C LEU A 176 -4.76 -2.47 -6.83
N GLN A 177 -3.49 -2.33 -7.20
CA GLN A 177 -2.91 -1.04 -7.62
C GLN A 177 -3.61 -0.48 -8.86
N TYR A 178 -3.79 -1.31 -9.89
CA TYR A 178 -4.48 -0.93 -11.12
C TYR A 178 -5.91 -0.47 -10.84
N SER A 179 -6.67 -1.25 -10.07
CA SER A 179 -8.09 -0.95 -9.79
C SER A 179 -8.27 0.37 -9.05
N ILE A 180 -7.39 0.65 -8.08
CA ILE A 180 -7.41 1.94 -7.37
C ILE A 180 -7.02 3.09 -8.29
N ALA A 181 -5.96 2.91 -9.09
CA ALA A 181 -5.53 3.94 -10.01
C ALA A 181 -6.62 4.28 -11.04
N LEU A 182 -7.24 3.27 -11.63
CA LEU A 182 -8.34 3.43 -12.59
C LEU A 182 -9.53 4.17 -11.97
N ALA A 183 -9.97 3.73 -10.78
CA ALA A 183 -11.08 4.39 -10.08
C ALA A 183 -10.76 5.86 -9.76
N SER A 184 -9.50 6.17 -9.44
CA SER A 184 -9.08 7.53 -9.11
C SER A 184 -8.98 8.48 -10.30
N ALA A 185 -8.76 7.96 -11.50
CA ALA A 185 -8.66 8.73 -12.74
C ALA A 185 -10.04 9.01 -13.37
N ALA A 186 -11.09 8.33 -12.92
CA ALA A 186 -12.47 8.52 -13.35
C ALA A 186 -13.25 9.55 -12.49
N MET A 187 -12.61 10.10 -11.45
CA MET A 187 -13.15 11.13 -10.54
C MET A 187 -12.56 12.50 -10.85
#